data_AF-A0A377C854-F1
#
_entry.id   AF-A0A377C854-F1
#
_cell.length_a   1.000
_cell.length_b   1.000
_cell.length_c   1.000
_cell.angle_alpha   90.00
_cell.angle_beta   90.00
_cell.angle_gamma   90.00
#
_symmetry.space_group_name_H-M   'P 1'
#
loop_
_entity.id
_entity.type
_entity.pdbx_description
1 polymer ?
#
loop_
_entity_poly.entity_id
_entity_poly.type
_entity_poly.pdbx_seq_one_letter_code
_entity_poly.pdbx_strand_id
1 'polypeptide(L)' 'MIRHSSISIARLAKPIDWQSEMGEVELVIMLTLGANEGMNHVKVFSQLARKLVNKNFRQSLFAAQDAQSILTLLETELTF' A
#
# COMPACT_ATOMS: atom_id res chain seq x y z
N MET A 1 18.91 1.17 -14.35
CA MET A 1 18.31 -0.12 -13.94
C MET A 1 17.70 0.07 -12.57
N ILE A 2 16.38 -0.05 -12.45
CA ILE A 2 15.71 0.01 -11.16
C ILE A 2 15.95 -1.34 -10.49
N ARG A 3 16.87 -1.37 -9.51
CA ARG A 3 17.28 -2.59 -8.77
C ARG A 3 16.43 -2.84 -7.52
N HIS A 4 15.49 -1.95 -7.22
CA HIS A 4 14.73 -1.97 -5.98
C HIS A 4 13.25 -1.78 -6.29
N SER A 5 12.42 -2.67 -5.75
CA SER A 5 10.99 -2.49 -5.68
C SER A 5 10.67 -1.23 -4.85
N SER A 6 9.73 -0.40 -5.33
CA SER A 6 9.36 0.85 -4.66
C SER A 6 7.86 0.89 -4.38
N ILE A 7 7.51 1.34 -3.18
CA ILE A 7 6.12 1.58 -2.78
C ILE A 7 5.88 3.09 -2.79
N SER A 8 4.79 3.53 -3.39
CA SER A 8 4.33 4.92 -3.38
C SER A 8 2.96 4.99 -2.73
N ILE A 9 2.77 6.01 -1.90
CA ILE A 9 1.54 6.17 -1.11
C ILE A 9 1.08 7.60 -1.23
N ALA A 10 -0.20 7.77 -1.55
CA ALA A 10 -0.83 9.07 -1.66
C ALA A 10 -2.10 9.07 -0.82
N ARG A 11 -2.14 9.94 0.19
CA ARG A 11 -3.37 10.29 0.89
C ARG A 11 -4.06 11.40 0.09
N LEU A 12 -5.31 11.17 -0.28
CA LEU A 12 -6.08 12.13 -1.07
C LEU A 12 -6.60 13.23 -0.13
N ALA A 13 -6.51 14.48 -0.57
CA ALA A 13 -6.98 15.63 0.21
C ALA A 13 -8.51 15.64 0.39
N LYS A 14 -9.22 14.98 -0.53
CA LYS A 14 -10.65 14.69 -0.44
C LYS A 14 -10.87 13.26 -0.93
N PRO A 15 -11.80 12.50 -0.33
CA PRO A 15 -12.20 11.22 -0.87
C PRO A 15 -12.65 11.38 -2.32
N ILE A 16 -12.26 10.45 -3.19
CA ILE A 16 -12.67 10.44 -4.60
C ILE A 16 -13.59 9.23 -4.81
N ASP A 17 -14.77 9.49 -5.37
CA ASP A 17 -15.64 8.43 -5.86
C ASP A 17 -15.00 7.78 -7.11
N TRP A 18 -14.53 6.55 -6.95
CA TRP A 18 -13.99 5.73 -8.04
C TRP A 18 -15.07 4.92 -8.76
N GLN A 19 -16.36 5.26 -8.57
CA GLN A 19 -17.50 4.49 -9.06
C GLN A 19 -17.39 3.02 -8.65
N SER A 20 -16.86 2.80 -7.45
CA SER A 20 -16.59 1.49 -6.88
C SER A 20 -17.69 1.15 -5.89
N GLU A 21 -18.10 -0.13 -5.86
CA GLU A 21 -19.03 -0.65 -4.84
C GLU A 21 -18.47 -0.51 -3.41
N MET A 22 -17.16 -0.28 -3.28
CA MET A 22 -16.46 -0.14 -1.99
C MET A 22 -16.48 1.31 -1.44
N GLY A 23 -17.12 2.25 -2.13
CA GLY A 23 -17.25 3.65 -1.71
C GLY A 23 -16.08 4.54 -2.13
N GLU A 24 -15.99 5.70 -1.46
CA GLU A 24 -14.98 6.73 -1.78
C GLU A 24 -13.57 6.28 -1.37
N VAL A 25 -12.59 6.65 -2.19
CA VAL A 25 -11.17 6.31 -1.98
C VAL A 25 -10.48 7.49 -1.31
N GLU A 26 -9.83 7.24 -0.18
CA GLU A 26 -9.06 8.24 0.58
C GLU A 26 -7.53 8.01 0.50
N LEU A 27 -7.11 6.79 0.20
CA LEU A 27 -5.72 6.37 0.19
C LEU A 27 -5.43 5.53 -1.04
N VAL A 28 -4.40 5.92 -1.79
CA VAL A 28 -3.90 5.18 -2.94
C VAL A 28 -2.52 4.64 -2.60
N ILE A 29 -2.34 3.32 -2.76
CA ILE A 29 -1.05 2.65 -2.61
C ILE A 29 -0.67 2.07 -3.96
N MET A 30 0.50 2.46 -4.47
CA MET A 30 1.04 1.99 -5.74
C MET A 30 2.33 1.22 -5.48
N LEU A 31 2.45 0.06 -6.10
CA LEU A 31 3.64 -0.78 -6.04
C LEU A 31 4.30 -0.78 -7.42
N THR A 32 5.51 -0.25 -7.51
CA THR A 32 6.32 -0.30 -8.73
C THR A 32 7.41 -1.33 -8.54
N LEU A 33 7.35 -2.39 -9.33
CA LEU A 33 8.18 -3.58 -9.20
C LEU A 33 9.08 -3.66 -10.43
N GLY A 34 10.37 -3.94 -10.24
CA GLY A 34 11.31 -4.06 -11.35
C GLY A 34 10.99 -5.28 -12.23
N ALA A 35 11.06 -5.12 -13.55
CA ALA A 35 10.68 -6.17 -14.51
C ALA A 35 11.42 -7.51 -14.36
N ASN A 36 12.55 -7.54 -13.63
CA ASN A 36 13.40 -8.71 -13.44
C ASN A 36 13.11 -9.51 -12.15
N GLU A 37 12.14 -9.14 -11.32
CA GLU A 37 11.95 -9.79 -10.00
C GLU A 37 11.04 -11.03 -9.98
N GLY A 38 10.49 -11.49 -11.11
CA GLY A 38 9.71 -12.74 -11.17
C GLY A 38 8.58 -12.85 -10.12
N MET A 39 8.08 -14.05 -9.84
CA MET A 39 6.93 -14.36 -8.97
C MET A 39 6.89 -13.68 -7.57
N ASN A 40 8.02 -13.13 -7.09
CA ASN A 40 8.11 -12.43 -5.80
C ASN A 40 7.23 -11.18 -5.74
N HIS A 41 7.05 -10.47 -6.86
CA HIS A 41 6.25 -9.25 -6.90
C HIS A 41 4.76 -9.49 -6.61
N VAL A 42 4.22 -10.63 -7.07
CA VAL A 42 2.85 -11.07 -6.79
C VAL A 42 2.66 -11.42 -5.31
N LYS A 43 3.71 -11.96 -4.67
CA LYS A 43 3.66 -12.35 -3.25
C LYS A 43 3.53 -11.13 -2.34
N VAL A 44 4.32 -10.08 -2.57
CA VAL A 44 4.26 -8.81 -1.83
C VAL A 44 2.90 -8.15 -2.01
N PHE A 45 2.41 -8.06 -3.26
CA PHE A 45 1.08 -7.53 -3.55
C PHE A 45 -0.02 -8.31 -2.81
N SER A 46 0.04 -9.64 -2.85
CA SER A 46 -0.94 -10.53 -2.20
C SER A 46 -0.88 -10.49 -0.66
N GLN A 47 0.31 -10.24 -0.08
CA GLN A 47 0.45 -10.02 1.37
C GLN A 47 -0.16 -8.68 1.77
N LEU A 48 0.15 -7.61 1.03
CA LEU A 48 -0.40 -6.29 1.27
C LEU A 48 -1.93 -6.29 1.16
N ALA A 49 -2.49 -6.85 0.08
CA ALA A 49 -3.93 -6.92 -0.14
C ALA A 49 -4.65 -7.62 1.03
N ARG A 50 -4.12 -8.73 1.54
CA ARG A 50 -4.68 -9.42 2.71
C ARG A 50 -4.58 -8.59 3.98
N LYS A 51 -3.49 -7.85 4.18
CA LYS A 51 -3.34 -6.94 5.33
C LYS A 51 -4.32 -5.77 5.26
N LEU A 52 -4.62 -5.25 4.07
CA LEU A 52 -5.64 -4.21 3.87
C LEU A 52 -7.06 -4.68 4.20
N VAL A 53 -7.33 -6.00 4.26
CA VAL A 53 -8.61 -6.52 4.78
C VAL A 53 -8.66 -6.40 6.31
N ASN A 54 -7.52 -6.43 6.99
CA ASN A 54 -7.46 -6.32 8.45
C ASN A 54 -7.84 -4.90 8.92
N LYS A 55 -8.88 -4.83 9.74
CA LYS A 55 -9.43 -3.55 10.24
C LYS A 55 -8.42 -2.75 11.07
N ASN A 56 -7.64 -3.41 11.94
CA ASN A 56 -6.67 -2.73 12.80
C ASN A 56 -5.54 -2.12 11.96
N PHE A 57 -5.04 -2.89 10.98
CA PHE A 57 -4.02 -2.39 10.06
C PHE A 57 -4.50 -1.19 9.25
N ARG A 58 -5.74 -1.23 8.73
CA ARG A 58 -6.35 -0.06 8.07
C ARG A 58 -6.44 1.14 9.00
N GLN A 59 -6.90 0.95 10.24
CA GLN A 59 -6.97 2.05 11.21
C GLN A 59 -5.60 2.66 11.48
N SER A 60 -4.56 1.85 11.63
CA SER A 60 -3.19 2.34 11.81
C SER A 60 -2.67 3.09 10.58
N LEU A 61 -2.99 2.62 9.36
CA LEU A 61 -2.70 3.35 8.12
C LEU A 61 -3.37 4.73 8.09
N PHE A 62 -4.65 4.80 8.43
CA PHE A 62 -5.38 6.08 8.44
C PHE A 62 -4.92 7.02 9.56
N ALA A 63 -4.53 6.48 10.72
CA ALA A 63 -4.03 7.24 11.87
C ALA A 63 -2.58 7.74 11.71
N ALA A 64 -1.82 7.21 10.74
CA ALA A 64 -0.46 7.66 10.47
C ALA A 64 -0.44 9.12 10.00
N GLN A 65 0.36 9.95 10.68
CA GLN A 65 0.38 11.41 10.47
C GLN A 65 1.22 11.83 9.25
N ASP A 66 2.20 11.02 8.86
CA ASP A 66 3.12 11.31 7.78
C ASP A 66 3.47 10.06 6.95
N ALA A 67 4.12 10.30 5.81
CA ALA A 67 4.52 9.24 4.90
C ALA A 67 5.53 8.26 5.52
N GLN A 68 6.38 8.74 6.44
CA GLN A 68 7.39 7.90 7.11
C GLN A 68 6.73 6.88 8.04
N SER A 69 5.72 7.30 8.80
CA SER A 69 4.94 6.45 9.71
C SER A 69 4.22 5.35 8.94
N ILE A 70 3.68 5.70 7.76
CA ILE A 70 3.08 4.71 6.87
C ILE A 70 4.13 3.73 6.36
N LEU A 71 5.30 4.22 5.91
CA LEU A 71 6.37 3.39 5.40
C LEU A 71 6.86 2.39 6.45
N THR A 72 7.13 2.84 7.67
CA THR A 72 7.53 1.98 8.80
C THR A 72 6.49 0.89 9.08
N LEU A 73 5.20 1.25 9.01
CA LEU A 73 4.10 0.30 9.23
C LEU A 73 4.03 -0.75 8.11
N LEU A 74 4.31 -0.36 6.86
CA LEU A 74 4.42 -1.30 5.75
C LEU A 74 5.67 -2.19 5.87
N GLU A 75 6.82 -1.64 6.21
CA GLU A 75 8.08 -2.39 6.37
C GLU A 75 8.01 -3.42 7.49
N THR A 76 7.30 -3.12 8.58
CA THR A 76 7.09 -4.06 9.69
C THR A 76 6.25 -5.27 9.25
N GLU A 77 5.37 -5.08 8.28
CA GLU A 77 4.34 -6.06 7.88
C GLU A 77 4.65 -6.78 6.57
N LEU A 78 5.47 -6.16 5.71
CA LEU A 78 5.95 -6.72 4.45
C LEU A 78 7.37 -7.24 4.66
N THR A 79 7.51 -8.57 4.70
CA THR A 79 8.84 -9.20 4.65
C THR A 79 9.33 -9.14 3.20
N PHE A 80 10.29 -8.24 2.92
CA PHE A 80 10.99 -8.16 1.64
C PHE A 80 12.03 -9.28 1.52
#